data_AF-A0A4Y1ZIT1-F1
#
_entry.id   AF-A0A4Y1ZIT1-F1
#
_cell.length_a   1.000
_cell.length_b   1.000
_cell.length_c   1.000
_cell.angle_alpha   90.00
_cell.angle_beta   90.00
_cell.angle_gamma   90.00
#
_symmetry.space_group_name_H-M   'P 1'
#
loop_
_entity.id
_entity.type
_entity.pdbx_description
1 polymer ?
#
loop_
_entity_poly.entity_id
_entity_poly.type
_entity_poly.pdbx_seq_one_letter_code
_entity_poly.pdbx_strand_id
1 'polypeptide(L)'
;MINSSVQQQVMQKYFPKAPLKLFGKNTDLALALAHNKMDAMLVDVPTAALAIKANPSLVQTNLKYNDDSAGAAIALPKNSDKELMKAVNSVIDQYKPQYSQWVLDNVKYLK
;
A
#
# COMPACT_ATOMS: atom_id res chain seq x y z
N MET A 1 8.59 -7.66 4.09
CA MET A 1 7.35 -7.75 3.29
C MET A 1 6.24 -8.41 4.10
N ILE A 2 4.98 -8.03 3.86
CA ILE A 2 3.85 -8.74 4.45
C ILE A 2 3.69 -10.10 3.78
N ASN A 3 3.48 -11.13 4.59
CA ASN A 3 3.28 -12.48 4.09
C ASN A 3 2.00 -12.59 3.24
N SER A 4 2.09 -13.26 2.09
CA SER A 4 0.97 -13.55 1.18
C SER A 4 0.26 -12.30 0.63
N SER A 5 0.98 -11.17 0.54
CA SER A 5 0.44 -9.93 0.01
C SER A 5 0.77 -9.74 -1.48
N VAL A 6 0.04 -8.84 -2.15
CA VAL A 6 0.36 -8.39 -3.51
C VAL A 6 1.79 -7.86 -3.58
N GLN A 7 2.23 -7.11 -2.56
CA GLN A 7 3.57 -6.54 -2.51
C GLN A 7 4.66 -7.63 -2.44
N GLN A 8 4.39 -8.79 -1.84
CA GLN A 8 5.33 -9.92 -1.89
C GLN A 8 5.56 -10.40 -3.32
N GLN A 9 4.49 -10.57 -4.09
CA GLN A 9 4.57 -11.00 -5.50
C GLN A 9 5.31 -9.97 -6.36
N VAL A 10 5.02 -8.67 -6.14
CA VAL A 10 5.73 -7.56 -6.78
C VAL A 10 7.24 -7.61 -6.49
N MET A 11 7.63 -7.80 -5.23
CA MET A 11 9.05 -7.90 -4.86
C MET A 11 9.73 -9.11 -5.50
N GLN A 12 9.07 -10.26 -5.54
CA GLN A 12 9.61 -11.46 -6.19
C GLN A 12 9.79 -11.27 -7.70
N LYS A 13 8.85 -10.56 -8.35
CA LYS A 13 8.89 -10.29 -9.80
C LYS A 13 9.98 -9.27 -10.17
N TYR A 14 10.02 -8.13 -9.49
CA TYR A 14 10.86 -6.99 -9.89
C TYR A 14 12.19 -6.90 -9.15
N PHE A 15 12.30 -7.52 -7.98
CA PHE A 15 13.51 -7.53 -7.16
C PHE A 15 13.91 -8.96 -6.76
N PRO A 16 14.07 -9.90 -7.72
CA PRO A 16 14.26 -11.33 -7.42
C PRO A 16 15.56 -11.65 -6.65
N LYS A 17 16.53 -10.72 -6.66
CA LYS A 17 17.79 -10.85 -5.92
C LYS A 17 17.72 -10.30 -4.48
N ALA A 18 16.65 -9.59 -4.13
CA ALA A 18 16.48 -9.05 -2.79
C ALA A 18 15.96 -10.15 -1.84
N PRO A 19 16.68 -10.50 -0.76
CA PRO A 19 16.21 -11.50 0.19
C PRO A 19 14.97 -10.97 0.91
N LEU A 20 13.89 -11.76 0.90
CA LEU A 20 12.63 -11.36 1.53
C LEU A 20 12.57 -11.82 2.98
N LYS A 21 12.42 -10.84 3.87
CA LYS A 21 12.02 -11.07 5.26
C LYS A 21 10.51 -10.86 5.40
N LEU A 22 9.79 -11.88 5.88
CA LEU A 22 8.33 -11.85 5.98
C LEU A 22 7.88 -11.42 7.38
N PHE A 23 6.83 -10.61 7.42
CA PHE A 23 6.23 -10.07 8.64
C PHE A 23 4.70 -10.21 8.58
N GLY A 24 4.04 -10.21 9.74
CA GLY A 24 2.59 -10.36 9.84
C GLY A 24 1.79 -9.08 9.65
N LYS A 25 2.37 -7.91 9.96
CA LYS A 25 1.68 -6.60 9.90
C LYS A 25 2.63 -5.43 9.58
N ASN A 26 2.08 -4.35 9.05
CA ASN A 26 2.85 -3.20 8.56
C ASN A 26 3.63 -2.47 9.67
N THR A 27 3.12 -2.44 10.89
CA THR A 27 3.80 -1.79 12.02
C THR A 27 5.11 -2.49 12.37
N ASP A 28 5.16 -3.82 12.28
CA ASP A 28 6.38 -4.60 12.52
C ASP A 28 7.42 -4.37 11.42
N LEU A 29 6.98 -4.11 10.17
CA LEU A 29 7.88 -3.74 9.07
C LEU A 29 8.55 -2.39 9.35
N ALA A 30 7.78 -1.37 9.71
CA ALA A 30 8.30 -0.03 9.98
C ALA A 30 9.30 -0.04 11.15
N LEU A 31 8.98 -0.79 12.22
CA LEU A 31 9.91 -0.99 13.34
C LEU A 31 11.16 -1.76 12.91
N ALA A 32 11.02 -2.85 12.15
CA ALA A 32 12.17 -3.62 11.68
C ALA A 32 13.12 -2.76 10.83
N LEU A 33 12.58 -1.91 9.96
CA LEU A 33 13.37 -0.97 9.17
C LEU A 33 14.08 0.06 10.06
N ALA A 34 13.35 0.71 10.97
CA ALA A 34 13.89 1.71 11.89
C ALA A 34 15.00 1.18 12.81
N HIS A 35 14.95 -0.11 13.15
CA HIS A 35 15.94 -0.79 13.99
C HIS A 35 17.00 -1.55 13.17
N ASN A 36 17.17 -1.22 11.88
CA ASN A 36 18.18 -1.79 10.98
C ASN A 36 18.10 -3.34 10.84
N LYS A 37 16.92 -3.93 11.02
CA LYS A 37 16.68 -5.37 10.84
C LYS A 37 16.35 -5.75 9.39
N MET A 38 16.19 -4.76 8.51
CA MET A 38 15.98 -4.85 7.06
C MET A 38 16.30 -3.49 6.41
N ASP A 39 16.61 -3.47 5.11
CA ASP A 39 17.08 -2.26 4.42
C ASP A 39 15.96 -1.44 3.77
N ALA A 40 14.85 -2.08 3.39
CA ALA A 40 13.73 -1.41 2.73
C ALA A 40 12.42 -2.21 2.88
N MET A 41 11.29 -1.50 2.94
CA MET A 41 9.95 -2.08 2.87
C MET A 41 9.19 -1.51 1.67
N LEU A 42 8.38 -2.34 1.01
CA LEU A 42 7.46 -1.91 -0.05
C LEU A 42 6.04 -1.82 0.52
N VAL A 43 5.45 -0.63 0.45
CA VAL A 43 4.07 -0.30 0.86
C VAL A 43 3.50 0.77 -0.07
N ASP A 44 2.19 0.98 -0.04
CA ASP A 44 1.55 2.09 -0.75
C ASP A 44 1.93 3.46 -0.16
N VAL A 45 1.75 4.51 -0.97
CA VAL A 45 2.10 5.90 -0.63
C VAL A 45 1.44 6.39 0.67
N PRO A 46 0.11 6.21 0.92
CA PRO A 46 -0.48 6.60 2.20
C PRO A 46 0.19 5.92 3.40
N THR A 47 0.44 4.61 3.30
CA THR A 47 1.09 3.85 4.37
C THR A 47 2.53 4.32 4.60
N ALA A 48 3.28 4.63 3.55
CA ALA A 48 4.62 5.20 3.67
C ALA A 48 4.60 6.57 4.35
N ALA A 49 3.67 7.45 3.97
CA ALA A 49 3.53 8.78 4.57
C ALA A 49 3.19 8.69 6.07
N LEU A 50 2.32 7.77 6.47
CA LEU A 50 2.03 7.50 7.88
C LEU A 50 3.24 6.97 8.65
N ALA A 51 3.99 6.03 8.06
CA ALA A 51 5.19 5.48 8.67
C ALA A 51 6.27 6.56 8.90
N ILE A 52 6.50 7.42 7.91
CA ILE A 52 7.46 8.54 8.01
C ILE A 52 6.99 9.57 9.06
N LYS A 53 5.69 9.89 9.09
CA LYS A 53 5.12 10.77 10.12
C LYS A 53 5.33 10.21 11.53
N ALA A 54 5.15 8.91 11.71
CA ALA A 54 5.32 8.23 12.99
C ALA A 54 6.80 8.05 13.37
N ASN A 55 7.69 7.90 12.39
CA ASN A 55 9.12 7.78 12.57
C ASN A 55 9.90 8.57 11.50
N PRO A 56 10.29 9.82 11.79
CA PRO A 56 10.99 10.69 10.83
C PRO A 56 12.37 10.22 10.37
N SER A 57 12.92 9.15 10.97
CA SER A 57 14.15 8.51 10.46
C SER A 57 13.94 7.72 9.17
N LEU A 58 12.68 7.42 8.83
CA LEU A 58 12.31 6.74 7.60
C LEU A 58 12.24 7.74 6.44
N VAL A 59 12.60 7.28 5.24
CA VAL A 59 12.53 8.08 4.01
C VAL A 59 11.99 7.25 2.86
N GLN A 60 11.24 7.88 1.98
CA GLN A 60 10.77 7.24 0.75
C GLN A 60 11.90 7.23 -0.29
N THR A 61 12.20 6.06 -0.85
CA THR A 61 13.22 5.92 -1.90
C THR A 61 12.72 6.47 -3.24
N ASN A 62 13.67 6.81 -4.13
CA ASN A 62 13.37 7.17 -5.52
C ASN A 62 13.23 5.96 -6.45
N LEU A 63 13.28 4.73 -5.91
CA LEU A 63 13.15 3.51 -6.70
C LEU A 63 11.74 3.41 -7.28
N LYS A 64 11.66 3.11 -8.57
CA LYS A 64 10.39 2.90 -9.29
C LYS A 64 10.40 1.52 -9.94
N TYR A 65 9.23 0.92 -10.05
CA TYR A 65 9.00 -0.31 -10.77
C TYR A 65 7.66 -0.20 -11.51
N ASN A 66 7.45 -1.06 -12.51
CA ASN A 66 6.20 -1.05 -13.26
C ASN A 66 5.16 -1.87 -12.47
N ASP A 67 4.20 -1.19 -11.84
CA ASP A 67 3.20 -1.87 -11.03
C ASP A 67 1.93 -2.17 -11.83
N ASP A 68 1.86 -3.36 -12.41
CA ASP A 68 0.68 -3.83 -13.13
C ASP A 68 -0.51 -4.10 -12.17
N SER A 69 -0.27 -4.09 -10.86
CA SER A 69 -1.27 -4.25 -9.79
C SER A 69 -1.66 -2.93 -9.13
N ALA A 70 -1.23 -1.80 -9.68
CA ALA A 70 -1.53 -0.48 -9.12
C ALA A 70 -3.04 -0.23 -9.02
N GLY A 71 -3.52 -0.09 -7.80
CA GLY A 71 -4.90 0.31 -7.51
C GLY A 71 -5.46 -0.34 -6.24
N ALA A 72 -6.62 0.14 -5.83
CA ALA A 72 -7.45 -0.49 -4.82
C ALA A 72 -8.84 -0.73 -5.42
N ALA A 73 -9.51 -1.78 -4.98
CA ALA A 73 -10.85 -2.13 -5.41
C ALA A 73 -11.72 -2.50 -4.19
N ILE A 74 -13.02 -2.31 -4.33
CA ILE A 74 -14.00 -2.78 -3.34
C ILE A 74 -14.35 -4.23 -3.70
N ALA A 75 -14.03 -5.15 -2.78
CA ALA A 75 -14.40 -6.55 -2.94
C ALA A 75 -15.87 -6.76 -2.58
N LEU A 76 -16.61 -7.43 -3.46
CA LEU A 76 -17.99 -7.86 -3.23
C LEU A 76 -18.08 -9.40 -3.27
N PRO A 77 -19.03 -10.04 -2.55
CA PRO A 77 -19.28 -11.47 -2.68
C PRO A 77 -19.45 -11.91 -4.14
N LYS A 78 -19.06 -13.15 -4.45
CA LYS A 78 -19.33 -13.73 -5.77
C LYS A 78 -20.85 -13.70 -6.01
N ASN A 79 -21.23 -13.33 -7.24
CA ASN A 79 -22.64 -13.17 -7.65
C ASN A 79 -23.41 -12.06 -6.92
N SER A 80 -22.71 -11.04 -6.41
CA SER A 80 -23.36 -9.83 -5.89
C SER A 80 -24.25 -9.18 -6.96
N ASP A 81 -25.30 -8.49 -6.48
CA ASP A 81 -26.25 -7.80 -7.34
C ASP A 81 -25.56 -6.81 -8.28
N LYS A 82 -25.97 -6.82 -9.55
CA LYS A 82 -25.33 -6.01 -10.60
C LYS A 82 -25.62 -4.52 -10.44
N GLU A 83 -26.80 -4.16 -9.95
CA GLU A 83 -27.16 -2.76 -9.71
C GLU A 83 -26.36 -2.20 -8.54
N LEU A 84 -26.16 -2.99 -7.47
CA LEU A 84 -25.25 -2.64 -6.38
C LEU A 84 -23.82 -2.41 -6.90
N MET A 85 -23.27 -3.34 -7.68
CA MET A 85 -21.93 -3.19 -8.26
C MET A 85 -21.81 -1.93 -9.11
N LYS A 86 -22.85 -1.63 -9.91
CA LYS A 86 -22.90 -0.42 -10.75
C LYS A 86 -22.96 0.86 -9.91
N ALA A 87 -23.77 0.88 -8.86
CA ALA A 87 -23.86 2.02 -7.95
C ALA A 87 -22.53 2.29 -7.25
N VAL A 88 -21.86 1.23 -6.76
CA VAL A 88 -20.51 1.33 -6.15
C VAL A 88 -19.52 1.91 -7.14
N ASN A 89 -19.45 1.38 -8.36
CA ASN A 89 -18.53 1.89 -9.39
C ASN A 89 -18.82 3.34 -9.78
N SER A 90 -20.09 3.74 -9.88
CA SER A 90 -20.46 5.13 -10.17
C SER A 90 -19.92 6.11 -9.13
N VAL A 91 -19.96 5.72 -7.85
CA VAL A 91 -19.41 6.54 -6.76
C VAL A 91 -17.88 6.57 -6.86
N ILE A 92 -17.24 5.43 -7.12
CA ILE A 92 -15.78 5.37 -7.31
C ILE A 92 -15.36 6.32 -8.44
N ASP A 93 -16.01 6.26 -9.60
CA ASP A 93 -15.66 7.09 -10.76
C ASP A 93 -15.82 8.59 -10.46
N GLN A 94 -16.85 8.97 -9.70
CA GLN A 94 -17.09 10.35 -9.29
C GLN A 94 -15.95 10.90 -8.41
N TYR A 95 -15.41 10.09 -7.49
CA TYR A 95 -14.44 10.56 -6.49
C TYR A 95 -12.98 10.20 -6.79
N LYS A 96 -12.73 9.26 -7.70
CA LYS A 96 -11.38 8.82 -8.10
C LYS A 96 -10.42 9.97 -8.46
N PRO A 97 -10.84 11.04 -9.19
CA PRO A 97 -9.95 12.16 -9.50
C PRO A 97 -9.43 12.90 -8.26
N GLN A 98 -10.18 12.88 -7.16
CA GLN A 98 -9.89 13.61 -5.92
C GLN A 98 -9.22 12.72 -4.87
N TYR A 99 -9.27 11.39 -5.06
CA TYR A 99 -8.88 10.41 -4.05
C TYR A 99 -7.43 10.57 -3.57
N SER A 100 -6.47 10.69 -4.50
CA SER A 100 -5.05 10.79 -4.14
C SER A 100 -4.76 12.03 -3.29
N GLN A 101 -5.36 13.17 -3.64
CA GLN A 101 -5.20 14.42 -2.88
C GLN A 101 -5.89 14.30 -1.52
N TRP A 102 -7.12 13.77 -1.49
CA TRP A 102 -7.86 13.55 -0.25
C TRP A 102 -7.08 12.69 0.73
N VAL A 103 -6.46 11.60 0.25
CA VAL A 103 -5.62 10.75 1.09
C VAL A 103 -4.51 11.56 1.73
N LEU A 104 -3.70 12.27 0.92
CA LEU A 104 -2.56 13.06 1.42
C LEU A 104 -3.00 14.14 2.43
N ASP A 105 -4.11 14.83 2.14
CA ASP A 105 -4.66 15.87 3.02
C ASP A 105 -5.14 15.30 4.36
N ASN A 106 -5.59 14.05 4.38
CA ASN A 106 -6.17 13.40 5.55
C ASN A 106 -5.20 12.45 6.28
N VAL A 107 -4.01 12.17 5.74
CA VAL A 107 -2.91 11.48 6.46
C VAL A 107 -2.61 12.17 7.80
N LYS A 108 -2.82 13.49 7.91
CA LYS A 108 -2.66 14.22 9.17
C LYS A 108 -3.65 13.80 10.26
N TYR A 109 -4.84 13.29 9.91
CA TYR A 109 -5.91 12.91 10.82
C TYR A 109 -5.99 11.42 11.15
N LEU A 110 -5.30 10.57 10.37
CA LEU A 110 -5.19 9.15 10.67
C LEU A 110 -4.35 8.99 11.95
N LYS A 111 -4.96 8.34 12.95
CA LYS A 111 -4.39 8.04 14.27
C LYS A 111 -3.48 6.83 14.21
#